data_AF-A0A1I2RN52-F1
#
_entry.id   AF-A0A1I2RN52-F1
#
_cell.length_a   1.000
_cell.length_b   1.000
_cell.length_c   1.000
_cell.angle_alpha   90.00
_cell.angle_beta   90.00
_cell.angle_gamma   90.00
#
_symmetry.space_group_name_H-M   'P 1'
#
loop_
_entity.id
_entity.type
_entity.pdbx_description
1 polymer ?
#
loop_
_entity_poly.entity_id
_entity_poly.type
_entity_poly.pdbx_seq_one_letter_code
_entity_poly.pdbx_strand_id
1 'polypeptide(L)'
;MVKTLASLGDLYAAKEDFGELRNQNPEVYEQLLHVVSLTRQLQMKYGYMGSLLMDEDITVYEPEYMKDSILTLYQKEVQKLTDHQDVEVVRQTLTKHREIGYPKLFLLILGAKPEMLKGSTIFK
;
A
#
# COMPACT_ATOMS: atom_id res chain seq x y z
N MET A 1 1.73 -7.19 19.91
CA MET A 1 2.50 -7.76 18.79
C MET A 1 3.79 -6.96 18.66
N VAL A 2 4.96 -7.60 18.77
CA VAL A 2 6.26 -6.92 18.68
C VAL A 2 6.43 -6.42 17.25
N LYS A 3 6.40 -5.10 17.02
CA LYS A 3 6.75 -4.50 15.73
C LYS A 3 8.26 -4.64 15.55
N THR A 4 8.71 -5.71 14.92
CA THR A 4 10.10 -5.83 14.46
C THR A 4 10.34 -4.66 13.51
N LEU A 5 11.30 -3.79 13.82
CA LEU A 5 11.65 -2.68 12.95
C LEU A 5 12.20 -3.27 11.65
N ALA A 6 11.44 -3.12 10.55
CA ALA A 6 11.89 -3.51 9.22
C ALA A 6 13.33 -3.08 8.97
N SER A 7 14.19 -4.03 8.58
CA SER A 7 15.59 -3.75 8.33
C SER A 7 15.74 -2.95 7.03
N LEU A 8 16.91 -2.35 6.85
CA LEU A 8 17.21 -1.67 5.60
C LEU A 8 17.23 -2.66 4.41
N GLY A 9 17.67 -3.89 4.65
CA GLY A 9 17.67 -4.96 3.64
C GLY A 9 16.25 -5.29 3.19
N ASP A 10 15.30 -5.43 4.12
CA ASP A 10 13.90 -5.71 3.81
C ASP A 10 13.31 -4.59 2.93
N LEU A 11 13.63 -3.33 3.22
CA LEU A 11 13.16 -2.18 2.45
C LEU A 11 13.76 -2.14 1.03
N TYR A 12 15.01 -2.54 0.84
CA TYR A 12 15.59 -2.67 -0.50
C TYR A 12 14.97 -3.82 -1.27
N ALA A 13 14.79 -4.99 -0.63
CA ALA A 13 14.16 -6.15 -1.26
C ALA A 13 12.73 -5.84 -1.71
N ALA A 14 11.94 -5.15 -0.88
CA ALA A 14 10.60 -4.71 -1.25
C ALA A 14 10.63 -3.73 -2.43
N LYS A 15 11.56 -2.77 -2.43
CA LYS A 15 11.71 -1.81 -3.53
C LYS A 15 12.08 -2.49 -4.85
N GLU A 16 12.95 -3.50 -4.80
CA GLU A 16 13.34 -4.29 -5.96
C GLU A 16 12.16 -5.07 -6.53
N ASP A 17 11.41 -5.79 -5.69
CA ASP A 17 10.22 -6.53 -6.11
C ASP A 17 9.13 -5.61 -6.71
N PHE A 18 8.92 -4.41 -6.15
CA PHE A 18 8.02 -3.43 -6.76
C PHE A 18 8.56 -2.90 -8.11
N GLY A 19 9.88 -2.83 -8.27
CA GLY A 19 10.53 -2.52 -9.53
C GLY A 19 10.31 -3.61 -10.58
N GLU A 20 10.38 -4.88 -10.18
CA GLU A 20 10.05 -6.02 -11.03
C GLU A 20 8.57 -6.03 -11.41
N LEU A 21 7.67 -5.83 -10.44
CA LEU A 21 6.23 -5.71 -10.68
C LEU A 21 5.91 -4.61 -11.70
N ARG A 22 6.56 -3.43 -11.58
CA ARG A 22 6.41 -2.34 -12.54
C ARG A 22 6.83 -2.74 -13.96
N ASN A 23 7.89 -3.54 -14.08
CA ASN A 23 8.43 -3.93 -15.38
C ASN A 23 7.65 -5.10 -16.00
N GLN A 24 7.18 -6.05 -15.19
CA GLN A 24 6.50 -7.28 -15.64
C GLN A 24 4.99 -7.09 -15.80
N ASN A 25 4.37 -6.28 -14.93
CA ASN A 25 2.93 -6.01 -14.91
C ASN A 25 2.67 -4.49 -14.81
N PRO A 26 3.07 -3.70 -15.83
CA PRO A 26 2.99 -2.23 -15.76
C PRO A 26 1.56 -1.71 -15.56
N GLU A 27 0.55 -2.36 -16.13
CA GLU A 27 -0.85 -1.91 -16.02
C GLU A 27 -1.38 -1.98 -14.58
N VAL A 28 -1.20 -3.12 -13.90
CA VAL A 28 -1.61 -3.26 -12.49
C VAL A 28 -0.75 -2.40 -11.57
N TYR A 29 0.53 -2.21 -11.91
CA TYR A 29 1.41 -1.31 -11.15
C TYR A 29 0.96 0.15 -11.23
N GLU A 30 0.57 0.63 -12.40
CA GLU A 30 0.04 1.99 -12.57
C GLU A 30 -1.27 2.19 -11.79
N GLN A 31 -2.16 1.19 -11.78
CA GLN A 31 -3.36 1.24 -10.94
C GLN A 31 -3.03 1.25 -9.45
N LEU A 32 -2.06 0.44 -9.02
CA LEU A 32 -1.56 0.45 -7.64
C LEU A 32 -1.00 1.83 -7.28
N LEU A 33 -0.15 2.40 -8.13
CA LEU A 33 0.44 3.73 -7.94
C LEU A 33 -0.64 4.81 -7.83
N HIS A 34 -1.68 4.74 -8.67
CA HIS A 34 -2.84 5.62 -8.63
C HIS A 34 -3.54 5.55 -7.27
N VAL A 35 -3.92 4.36 -6.80
CA VAL A 35 -4.63 4.20 -5.52
C VAL A 35 -3.75 4.62 -4.34
N VAL A 36 -2.46 4.31 -4.36
CA VAL A 36 -1.51 4.76 -3.34
C VAL A 36 -1.42 6.29 -3.30
N SER A 37 -1.37 6.93 -4.46
CA SER A 37 -1.33 8.38 -4.61
C SER A 37 -2.62 9.04 -4.13
N LEU A 38 -3.77 8.48 -4.50
CA LEU A 38 -5.09 8.94 -4.06
C LEU A 38 -5.22 8.86 -2.54
N THR A 39 -4.80 7.73 -1.95
CA THR A 39 -4.82 7.54 -0.49
C THR A 39 -3.98 8.61 0.23
N ARG A 40 -2.85 9.02 -0.35
CA ARG A 40 -2.02 10.11 0.19
C ARG A 40 -2.69 11.47 0.07
N GLN A 41 -3.29 11.78 -1.07
CA GLN A 41 -3.94 13.07 -1.33
C GLN A 41 -5.18 13.27 -0.45
N LEU A 42 -5.95 12.22 -0.20
CA LEU A 42 -7.11 12.23 0.70
C LEU A 42 -6.73 12.15 2.19
N GLN A 43 -5.44 12.09 2.52
CA GLN A 43 -4.93 11.94 3.89
C GLN A 43 -5.52 10.73 4.64
N MET A 44 -5.97 9.69 3.93
CA MET A 44 -6.53 8.47 4.51
C MET A 44 -5.47 7.61 5.14
N LYS A 45 -5.80 6.59 5.93
CA LYS A 45 -4.79 5.64 6.46
C LYS A 45 -4.36 4.59 5.42
N TYR A 46 -3.10 4.14 5.42
CA TYR A 46 -2.53 3.17 4.46
C TYR A 46 -2.91 1.77 4.91
N GLY A 47 -3.11 1.58 6.22
CA GLY A 47 -3.79 0.41 6.74
C GLY A 47 -5.17 0.22 6.09
N TYR A 48 -5.98 1.28 5.99
CA TYR A 48 -7.29 1.19 5.33
C TYR A 48 -7.20 0.73 3.88
N MET A 49 -6.31 1.34 3.09
CA MET A 49 -6.04 0.92 1.70
C MET A 49 -5.60 -0.55 1.63
N GLY A 50 -4.62 -0.92 2.46
CA GLY A 50 -4.06 -2.26 2.49
C GLY A 50 -5.12 -3.30 2.85
N SER A 51 -5.95 -3.01 3.84
CA SER A 51 -7.02 -3.90 4.27
C SER A 51 -8.10 -4.07 3.19
N LEU A 52 -8.50 -3.01 2.49
CA LEU A 52 -9.39 -3.13 1.32
C LEU A 52 -8.76 -3.98 0.20
N LEU A 53 -7.47 -3.76 -0.09
CA LEU A 53 -6.75 -4.48 -1.14
C LEU A 53 -6.52 -5.95 -0.78
N MET A 54 -6.41 -6.28 0.51
CA MET A 54 -6.11 -7.63 1.00
C MET A 54 -7.34 -8.38 1.54
N ASP A 55 -8.52 -7.78 1.49
CA ASP A 55 -9.77 -8.31 2.09
C ASP A 55 -9.61 -8.60 3.60
N GLU A 56 -8.92 -7.69 4.30
CA GLU A 56 -8.73 -7.74 5.76
C GLU A 56 -9.76 -6.85 6.48
N ASP A 57 -9.87 -7.04 7.80
CA ASP A 57 -10.72 -6.20 8.65
C ASP A 57 -10.32 -4.71 8.59
N ILE A 58 -11.25 -3.89 8.09
CA ILE A 58 -11.08 -2.44 7.89
C ILE A 58 -11.41 -1.60 9.14
N THR A 59 -12.08 -2.18 10.15
CA THR A 59 -12.65 -1.44 11.30
C THR A 59 -11.60 -0.64 12.09
N VAL A 60 -10.36 -1.14 12.12
CA VAL A 60 -9.24 -0.48 12.83
C VAL A 60 -8.75 0.78 12.10
N TYR A 61 -9.05 0.93 10.82
CA TYR A 61 -8.53 2.01 9.97
C TYR A 61 -9.60 2.88 9.32
N GLU A 62 -10.87 2.67 9.67
CA GLU A 62 -11.98 3.41 9.09
C GLU A 62 -11.83 4.94 9.32
N PRO A 63 -12.01 5.78 8.29
CA PRO A 63 -11.88 7.22 8.44
C PRO A 63 -13.08 7.81 9.23
N GLU A 64 -12.83 8.36 10.42
CA GLU A 64 -13.90 8.88 11.30
C GLU A 64 -14.66 10.11 10.75
N TYR A 65 -14.03 10.94 9.90
CA TYR A 65 -14.57 12.25 9.50
C TYR A 65 -14.74 12.42 7.98
N MET A 66 -14.77 11.33 7.22
CA MET A 66 -14.94 11.39 5.77
C MET A 66 -16.42 11.32 5.37
N LYS A 67 -16.85 12.17 4.43
CA LYS A 67 -18.21 12.05 3.86
C LYS A 67 -18.33 10.72 3.11
N ASP A 68 -19.45 10.02 3.30
CA ASP A 68 -19.75 8.72 2.68
C ASP A 68 -19.58 8.73 1.16
N SER A 69 -19.95 9.83 0.50
CA SER A 69 -19.80 9.96 -0.96
C SER A 69 -18.33 9.94 -1.41
N ILE A 70 -17.43 10.52 -0.62
CA ILE A 70 -15.98 10.51 -0.88
C ILE A 70 -15.40 9.13 -0.55
N LEU A 71 -15.84 8.53 0.56
CA LEU A 71 -15.41 7.19 0.94
C LEU A 71 -15.82 6.14 -0.11
N THR A 72 -17.05 6.23 -0.61
CA THR A 72 -17.56 5.37 -1.67
C THR A 72 -16.78 5.56 -2.97
N LEU A 73 -16.44 6.81 -3.33
CA LEU A 73 -15.61 7.08 -4.51
C LEU A 73 -14.23 6.44 -4.36
N TYR A 74 -13.61 6.59 -3.18
CA TYR A 74 -12.32 5.96 -2.89
C TYR A 74 -12.39 4.43 -2.97
N GLN A 75 -13.38 3.80 -2.33
CA GLN A 75 -13.57 2.35 -2.37
C GLN A 75 -13.74 1.85 -3.82
N LYS A 76 -14.44 2.59 -4.68
CA LYS A 76 -14.55 2.25 -6.11
C LYS A 76 -13.21 2.30 -6.84
N GLU A 77 -12.34 3.26 -6.50
CA GLU A 77 -10.99 3.31 -7.09
C GLU A 77 -10.12 2.14 -6.61
N VAL A 78 -10.23 1.74 -5.34
CA VAL A 78 -9.57 0.52 -4.84
C VAL A 78 -10.17 -0.72 -5.52
N GLN A 79 -11.48 -0.75 -5.72
CA GLN A 79 -12.17 -1.89 -6.35
C GLN A 79 -11.66 -2.15 -7.78
N LYS A 80 -11.40 -1.08 -8.55
CA LYS A 80 -10.82 -1.21 -9.90
C LYS A 80 -9.48 -1.96 -9.88
N LEU A 81 -8.65 -1.70 -8.86
CA LEU A 81 -7.39 -2.42 -8.66
C LEU A 81 -7.65 -3.87 -8.22
N THR A 82 -8.62 -4.10 -7.33
CA THR A 82 -8.92 -5.47 -6.87
C THR A 82 -9.57 -6.35 -7.93
N ASP A 83 -10.27 -5.76 -8.90
CA ASP A 83 -10.88 -6.45 -10.04
C ASP A 83 -9.90 -6.67 -11.19
N HIS A 84 -8.69 -6.10 -11.11
CA HIS A 84 -7.67 -6.28 -12.13
C HIS A 84 -7.21 -7.74 -12.20
N GLN A 85 -7.09 -8.29 -13.42
CA GLN A 85 -6.73 -9.71 -13.63
C GLN A 85 -5.41 -10.11 -12.95
N ASP A 86 -4.46 -9.19 -12.86
CA ASP A 86 -3.12 -9.39 -12.28
C ASP A 86 -2.99 -8.90 -10.82
N VAL A 87 -4.11 -8.57 -10.14
CA VAL A 87 -4.09 -8.11 -8.74
C VAL A 87 -3.36 -9.09 -7.81
N GLU A 88 -3.42 -10.38 -8.13
CA GLU A 88 -2.85 -11.41 -7.27
C GLU A 88 -1.33 -11.27 -7.14
N VAL A 89 -0.63 -10.81 -8.19
CA VAL A 89 0.81 -10.53 -8.13
C VAL A 89 1.11 -9.39 -7.15
N VAL A 90 0.23 -8.38 -7.09
CA VAL A 90 0.31 -7.29 -6.11
C VAL A 90 0.11 -7.82 -4.69
N ARG A 91 -0.94 -8.61 -4.45
CA ARG A 91 -1.25 -9.21 -3.14
C ARG A 91 -0.10 -10.10 -2.64
N GLN A 92 0.48 -10.89 -3.53
CA GLN A 92 1.64 -11.74 -3.23
C GLN A 92 2.87 -10.91 -2.86
N THR A 93 3.14 -9.83 -3.59
CA THR A 93 4.26 -8.92 -3.32
C THR A 93 4.09 -8.23 -1.96
N LEU A 94 2.88 -7.77 -1.65
CA LEU A 94 2.58 -7.16 -0.35
C LEU A 94 2.69 -8.18 0.80
N THR A 95 2.18 -9.40 0.58
CA THR A 95 2.25 -10.48 1.58
C THR A 95 3.69 -10.89 1.89
N LYS A 96 4.54 -11.00 0.85
CA LYS A 96 5.98 -11.28 0.98
C LYS A 96 6.67 -10.30 1.92
N HIS A 97 6.24 -9.04 1.92
CA HIS A 97 6.83 -7.96 2.71
C HIS A 97 5.94 -7.44 3.85
N ARG A 98 4.96 -8.23 4.31
CA ARG A 98 3.96 -7.78 5.31
C ARG A 98 4.58 -7.23 6.60
N GLU A 99 5.73 -7.75 7.01
CA GLU A 99 6.46 -7.35 8.22
C GLU A 99 6.95 -5.89 8.16
N ILE A 100 7.08 -5.33 6.95
CA ILE A 100 7.44 -3.93 6.72
C ILE A 100 6.26 -3.00 7.07
N GLY A 101 5.03 -3.48 6.87
CA GLY A 101 3.78 -2.76 7.07
C GLY A 101 3.42 -1.83 5.91
N TYR A 102 2.11 -1.69 5.67
CA TYR A 102 1.55 -0.92 4.57
C TYR A 102 2.10 0.50 4.41
N PRO A 103 2.29 1.32 5.48
CA PRO A 103 2.76 2.69 5.28
C PRO A 103 4.12 2.77 4.60
N LYS A 104 5.06 1.89 4.97
CA LYS A 104 6.40 1.87 4.39
C LYS A 104 6.38 1.30 2.97
N LEU A 105 5.63 0.22 2.73
CA LEU A 105 5.48 -0.38 1.40
C LEU A 105 4.92 0.62 0.38
N PHE A 106 3.83 1.30 0.71
CA PHE A 106 3.21 2.26 -0.20
C PHE A 106 4.04 3.53 -0.39
N LEU A 107 4.83 3.93 0.61
CA LEU A 107 5.81 5.01 0.42
C LEU A 107 6.94 4.61 -0.53
N LEU A 108 7.39 3.35 -0.53
CA LEU A 108 8.36 2.87 -1.52
C LEU A 108 7.81 2.96 -2.95
N ILE A 109 6.54 2.58 -3.15
CA ILE A 109 5.84 2.71 -4.45
C ILE A 109 5.78 4.18 -4.91
N LEU A 110 5.61 5.12 -3.98
CA LEU A 110 5.68 6.57 -4.25
C LEU A 110 7.10 7.10 -4.49
N GLY A 111 8.12 6.23 -4.49
CA GLY A 111 9.51 6.60 -4.76
C GLY A 111 10.32 7.02 -3.53
N ALA A 112 9.82 6.79 -2.32
CA ALA A 112 10.61 7.01 -1.11
C ALA A 112 11.88 6.12 -1.12
N LYS A 113 12.97 6.67 -0.61
CA LYS A 113 14.23 5.93 -0.48
C LYS A 113 14.19 5.03 0.77
N PRO A 114 14.63 3.76 0.70
CA PRO A 114 14.70 2.85 1.85
C PRO A 114 15.34 3.46 3.10
N GLU A 115 16.39 4.24 2.92
CA GLU A 115 17.15 4.94 3.96
C GLU A 115 16.29 5.95 4.73
N MET A 116 15.30 6.57 4.08
CA MET A 116 14.36 7.51 4.72
C MET A 116 13.29 6.79 5.54
N LEU A 117 12.99 5.53 5.22
CA LEU A 117 11.96 4.74 5.90
C LEU A 117 12.54 3.95 7.08
N LYS A 118 13.86 3.73 7.09
CA LYS A 118 14.61 3.14 8.20
C LYS A 118 14.63 4.10 9.38
N GLY A 119 14.22 3.64 10.57
CA GLY A 119 14.23 4.45 11.80
C GLY A 119 13.10 5.49 11.90
N SER A 120 12.39 5.74 10.81
CA SER A 120 11.18 6.57 10.83
C SER A 120 10.05 5.80 11.51
N THR A 121 9.52 6.36 12.61
CA THR A 121 8.17 6.01 13.07
C THR A 121 7.21 6.68 12.10
N ILE A 122 6.95 6.01 10.97
CA ILE A 122 5.97 6.47 9.99
C ILE A 122 4.61 6.21 10.62
N PHE A 123 4.19 7.15 11.44
CA PHE A 123 2.78 7.33 11.76
C PHE A 123 2.08 7.65 10.47
N LYS A 124 0.91 7.05 10.27
CA LYS A 124 -0.07 7.67 9.43
C LYS A 124 -1.07 8.38 10.31
#